data_AF-A0A7J6BFF9-F1
#
_entry.id   AF-A0A7J6BFF9-F1
#
_cell.length_a   1.000
_cell.length_b   1.000
_cell.length_c   1.000
_cell.angle_alpha   90.00
_cell.angle_beta   90.00
_cell.angle_gamma   90.00
#
_symmetry.space_group_name_H-M   'P 1'
#
loop_
_entity.id
_entity.type
_entity.pdbx_description
1 polymer ?
#
loop_
_entity_poly.entity_id
_entity_poly.type
_entity_poly.pdbx_seq_one_letter_code
_entity_poly.pdbx_strand_id
1 'polypeptide(L)'
;MSWMKEHLSQLGSPVVLCHNDLLCKNIVHNVKEGYVRFIDYEYSSYNYQAFDIGNHFNEFAGMSELDYSLYPSQELQLDWLHTYLKAYKLFTKKGEEVSQLELETLYVQVNKFSLASHFFWGFWALIQAKYSTIDFDFLGYAVLRFNQYFKTKPDVMSLKIPE
;
A
#
# COMPACT_ATOMS: atom_id res chain seq x y z
N MET A 1 -16.03 3.76 8.50
CA MET A 1 -14.77 3.52 9.24
C MET A 1 -14.82 2.29 10.14
N SER A 2 -15.90 2.05 10.91
CA SER A 2 -15.99 0.89 11.85
C SER A 2 -15.67 -0.44 11.18
N TRP A 3 -16.24 -0.68 9.99
CA TRP A 3 -15.96 -1.88 9.19
C TRP A 3 -14.46 -2.11 8.90
N MET A 4 -13.71 -1.08 8.49
CA MET A 4 -12.28 -1.23 8.20
C MET A 4 -11.51 -1.59 9.46
N LYS A 5 -11.82 -0.92 10.57
CA LYS A 5 -11.17 -1.19 11.86
C LYS A 5 -11.42 -2.62 12.31
N GLU A 6 -12.67 -3.07 12.29
CA GLU A 6 -13.07 -4.41 12.70
C GLU A 6 -12.46 -5.48 11.81
N HIS A 7 -12.51 -5.30 10.49
CA HIS A 7 -12.05 -6.31 9.53
C HIS A 7 -10.52 -6.38 9.43
N LEU A 8 -9.85 -5.23 9.31
CA LEU A 8 -8.42 -5.20 9.03
C LEU A 8 -7.55 -5.51 10.26
N SER A 9 -8.01 -5.12 11.46
CA SER A 9 -7.27 -5.41 12.70
C SER A 9 -7.19 -6.90 13.02
N GLN A 10 -8.13 -7.71 12.52
CA GLN A 10 -8.17 -9.15 12.71
C GLN A 10 -7.23 -9.92 11.77
N LEU A 11 -6.66 -9.26 10.76
CA LEU A 11 -5.81 -9.93 9.75
C LEU A 11 -4.42 -10.31 10.28
N GLY A 12 -4.02 -9.82 11.46
CA GLY A 12 -2.74 -10.17 12.08
C GLY A 12 -1.51 -9.60 11.38
N SER A 13 -1.65 -8.54 10.58
CA SER A 13 -0.49 -7.86 10.00
C SER A 13 0.32 -7.18 11.13
N PRO A 14 1.66 -7.30 11.14
CA PRO A 14 2.46 -6.70 12.20
C PRO A 14 2.46 -5.18 12.11
N VAL A 15 2.52 -4.52 13.27
CA VAL A 15 2.74 -3.07 13.36
C VAL A 15 4.24 -2.80 13.33
N VAL A 16 4.67 -1.97 12.38
CA VAL A 16 6.08 -1.60 12.15
C VAL A 16 6.17 -0.10 11.87
N LEU A 17 7.39 0.45 11.81
CA LEU A 17 7.58 1.80 11.29
C LEU A 17 7.32 1.79 9.77
N CYS A 18 6.30 2.55 9.35
CA CYS A 18 5.89 2.68 7.95
C CYS A 18 6.17 4.09 7.45
N HIS A 19 6.43 4.21 6.15
CA HIS A 19 6.51 5.50 5.47
C HIS A 19 5.11 6.12 5.28
N ASN A 20 4.12 5.26 5.01
CA ASN A 20 2.71 5.54 4.71
C ASN A 20 2.42 6.29 3.41
N ASP A 21 3.46 6.74 2.70
CA ASP A 21 3.34 7.53 1.46
C ASP A 21 4.38 7.16 0.39
N LEU A 22 4.54 5.86 0.11
CA LEU A 22 5.53 5.34 -0.87
C LEU A 22 5.08 5.48 -2.33
N LEU A 23 4.81 6.70 -2.77
CA LEU A 23 4.62 7.04 -4.18
C LEU A 23 5.98 7.22 -4.91
N CYS A 24 6.01 7.09 -6.23
CA CYS A 24 7.25 7.08 -7.03
C CYS A 24 8.17 8.30 -6.79
N LYS A 25 7.62 9.51 -6.59
CA LYS A 25 8.41 10.73 -6.32
C LYS A 25 9.14 10.69 -4.96
N ASN A 26 8.72 9.82 -4.04
CA ASN A 26 9.37 9.62 -2.74
C ASN A 26 10.45 8.53 -2.78
N ILE A 27 10.75 7.95 -3.95
CA ILE A 27 11.77 6.92 -4.16
C ILE A 27 12.88 7.49 -5.05
N VAL A 28 14.05 7.74 -4.47
CA VAL A 28 15.21 8.27 -5.18
C VAL A 28 16.16 7.14 -5.54
N HIS A 29 16.26 6.85 -6.84
CA HIS A 29 17.23 5.90 -7.38
C HIS A 29 18.49 6.63 -7.85
N ASN A 30 19.60 6.42 -7.14
CA ASN A 30 20.91 6.90 -7.58
C ASN A 30 21.60 5.81 -8.40
N VAL A 31 21.45 5.87 -9.72
CA VAL A 31 22.05 4.91 -10.66
C VAL A 31 23.58 4.89 -10.57
N LYS A 32 24.21 6.06 -10.36
CA LYS A 32 25.66 6.20 -10.33
C LYS A 32 26.28 5.50 -9.10
N GLU A 33 25.62 5.61 -7.95
CA GLU A 33 26.10 5.07 -6.68
C GLU A 33 25.43 3.74 -6.30
N GLY A 34 24.49 3.26 -7.13
CA GLY A 34 23.90 1.93 -7.01
C GLY A 34 22.96 1.76 -5.80
N TYR A 35 22.31 2.82 -5.33
CA TYR A 35 21.38 2.72 -4.20
C TYR A 35 20.01 3.32 -4.49
N VAL A 36 19.02 2.88 -3.71
CA VAL A 36 17.68 3.46 -3.62
C VAL A 36 17.48 4.02 -2.20
N ARG A 37 16.90 5.21 -2.08
CA ARG A 37 16.53 5.81 -0.78
C ARG A 37 15.12 6.36 -0.83
N PHE A 38 14.42 6.27 0.29
CA PHE A 38 13.16 6.97 0.48
C PHE A 38 13.40 8.36 1.07
N ILE A 39 12.50 9.28 0.75
CA ILE A 39 12.48 10.66 1.23
C ILE A 39 11.05 11.06 1.57
N ASP A 40 10.88 12.20 2.25
CA ASP A 40 9.57 12.79 2.57
C ASP A 40 8.72 11.95 3.54
N TYR A 41 9.21 11.84 4.78
CA TYR A 41 8.63 11.03 5.85
C TYR A 41 7.49 11.74 6.60
N GLU A 42 6.77 12.70 5.98
CA GLU A 42 5.78 13.53 6.69
C GLU A 42 4.56 12.73 7.23
N TYR A 43 4.20 11.63 6.55
CA TYR A 43 3.15 10.70 7.01
C TYR A 43 3.68 9.52 7.81
N SER A 44 4.99 9.46 8.07
CA SER A 44 5.60 8.28 8.69
C SER A 44 5.15 8.09 10.13
N SER A 45 4.79 6.85 10.46
CA SER A 45 4.32 6.48 11.79
C SER A 45 4.33 4.96 11.97
N TYR A 46 4.10 4.50 13.19
CA TYR A 46 3.81 3.08 13.43
C TYR A 46 2.46 2.73 12.81
N ASN A 47 2.46 1.80 11.87
CA ASN A 47 1.26 1.34 11.18
C ASN A 47 1.40 -0.14 10.78
N TYR A 48 0.35 -0.73 10.25
CA TYR A 48 0.39 -2.08 9.71
C TYR A 48 1.32 -2.15 8.51
N GLN A 49 2.23 -3.13 8.51
CA GLN A 49 3.13 -3.42 7.39
C GLN A 49 2.36 -3.54 6.06
N ALA A 50 1.22 -4.22 6.09
CA ALA A 50 0.38 -4.41 4.91
C ALA A 50 -0.21 -3.11 4.34
N PHE A 51 -0.40 -2.07 5.17
CA PHE A 51 -0.84 -0.75 4.69
C PHE A 51 0.21 -0.09 3.83
N ASP A 52 1.47 -0.07 4.26
CA ASP A 52 2.53 0.64 3.55
C ASP A 52 2.79 0.00 2.18
N ILE A 53 2.79 -1.34 2.12
CA ILE A 53 2.94 -2.10 0.88
C ILE A 53 1.70 -1.94 0.00
N GLY A 54 0.48 -2.08 0.55
CA GLY A 54 -0.76 -1.94 -0.20
C GLY A 54 -0.94 -0.52 -0.76
N ASN A 55 -0.45 0.48 -0.02
CA ASN A 55 -0.36 1.85 -0.49
C ASN A 55 0.61 1.96 -1.67
N HIS A 56 1.84 1.45 -1.53
CA HIS A 56 2.83 1.47 -2.60
C HIS A 56 2.29 0.84 -3.90
N PHE A 57 1.57 -0.27 -3.82
CA PHE A 57 0.94 -0.89 -5.00
C PHE A 57 -0.16 -0.02 -5.64
N ASN A 58 -0.95 0.68 -4.84
CA ASN A 58 -1.93 1.64 -5.39
C ASN A 58 -1.25 2.77 -6.17
N GLU A 59 -0.05 3.19 -5.77
CA GLU A 59 0.68 4.28 -6.42
C GLU A 59 1.29 3.89 -7.79
N PHE A 60 1.25 2.61 -8.18
CA PHE A 60 1.58 2.18 -9.55
C PHE A 60 0.63 2.80 -10.58
N ALA A 61 -0.61 3.11 -10.18
CA ALA A 61 -1.57 3.79 -11.04
C ALA A 61 -1.21 5.26 -11.32
N GLY A 62 -0.24 5.84 -10.60
CA GLY A 62 0.13 7.25 -10.70
C GLY A 62 -0.83 8.19 -9.97
N MET A 63 -0.55 9.50 -10.01
CA MET A 63 -1.36 10.54 -9.34
C MET A 63 -1.98 11.57 -10.29
N SER A 64 -1.24 12.02 -11.31
CA SER A 64 -1.73 13.05 -12.25
C SER A 64 -2.53 12.47 -13.41
N GLU A 65 -2.13 11.30 -13.90
CA GLU A 65 -2.80 10.55 -14.96
C GLU A 65 -3.08 9.14 -14.43
N LEU A 66 -4.13 9.01 -13.62
CA LEU A 66 -4.48 7.77 -12.94
C LEU A 66 -4.84 6.67 -13.95
N ASP A 67 -4.01 5.63 -14.01
CA ASP A 67 -4.25 4.42 -14.79
C ASP A 67 -4.22 3.17 -13.90
N TYR A 68 -5.40 2.76 -13.44
CA TYR A 68 -5.53 1.55 -12.61
C TYR A 68 -5.23 0.25 -13.36
N SER A 69 -5.01 0.26 -14.68
CA SER A 69 -4.49 -0.90 -15.40
C SER A 69 -3.02 -1.20 -15.06
N LEU A 70 -2.30 -0.23 -14.50
CA LEU A 70 -0.90 -0.36 -14.06
C LEU A 70 -0.76 -0.97 -12.66
N TYR A 71 -1.85 -1.16 -11.91
CA TYR A 71 -1.81 -1.85 -10.63
C TYR A 71 -1.14 -3.23 -10.80
N PRO A 72 -0.18 -3.60 -9.93
CA PRO A 72 0.66 -4.78 -10.17
C PRO A 72 -0.19 -6.06 -10.27
N SER A 73 0.13 -6.90 -11.26
CA SER A 73 -0.50 -8.21 -11.40
C SER A 73 -0.26 -9.08 -10.16
N GLN A 74 -1.07 -10.12 -9.96
CA GLN A 74 -0.87 -11.06 -8.85
C GLN A 74 0.53 -11.68 -8.86
N GLU A 75 1.06 -12.02 -10.04
CA GLU A 75 2.41 -12.54 -10.20
C GLU A 75 3.47 -11.55 -9.70
N LEU A 76 3.39 -10.29 -10.13
CA LEU A 76 4.32 -9.24 -9.71
C LEU A 76 4.20 -8.94 -8.21
N GLN A 77 2.98 -8.93 -7.67
CA GLN A 77 2.78 -8.76 -6.23
C GLN A 77 3.44 -9.89 -5.45
N LEU A 78 3.23 -11.15 -5.82
CA LEU A 78 3.82 -12.29 -5.13
C LEU A 78 5.35 -12.27 -5.20
N ASP A 79 5.93 -11.94 -6.37
CA ASP A 79 7.39 -11.82 -6.51
C ASP A 79 7.97 -10.70 -5.63
N TRP A 80 7.32 -9.53 -5.62
CA TRP A 80 7.71 -8.40 -4.78
C TRP A 80 7.61 -8.75 -3.29
N LEU A 81 6.50 -9.35 -2.87
CA LEU A 81 6.25 -9.73 -1.47
C LEU A 81 7.23 -10.79 -0.99
N HIS A 82 7.58 -11.75 -1.84
CA HIS A 82 8.59 -12.76 -1.53
C HIS A 82 9.98 -12.12 -1.33
N THR A 83 10.36 -11.18 -2.21
CA THR A 83 11.60 -10.40 -2.06
C THR A 83 11.62 -9.58 -0.77
N TYR A 84 10.51 -8.90 -0.48
CA TYR A 84 10.33 -8.15 0.76
C TYR A 84 10.45 -9.04 2.00
N LEU A 85 9.77 -10.19 2.03
CA LEU A 85 9.82 -11.12 3.17
C LEU A 85 11.22 -11.68 3.39
N LYS A 86 11.95 -12.03 2.33
CA LYS A 86 13.36 -12.43 2.42
C LYS A 86 14.22 -11.36 3.08
N ALA A 87 14.12 -10.13 2.60
CA ALA A 87 14.86 -9.01 3.18
C ALA A 87 14.45 -8.75 4.65
N TYR A 88 13.14 -8.74 4.93
CA TYR A 88 12.61 -8.53 6.27
C TYR A 88 13.13 -9.58 7.26
N LYS A 89 13.12 -10.87 6.90
CA LYS A 89 13.63 -11.93 7.76
C LYS A 89 15.14 -11.83 7.99
N LEU A 90 15.91 -11.50 6.94
CA LEU A 90 17.35 -11.26 7.03
C LEU A 90 17.67 -10.13 8.02
N PHE A 91 17.01 -8.98 7.89
CA PHE A 91 17.26 -7.81 8.75
C PHE A 91 16.69 -7.94 10.17
N THR A 92 15.66 -8.77 10.36
CA THR A 92 15.06 -9.03 11.69
C THR A 92 15.59 -10.29 12.38
N LYS A 93 16.52 -11.02 11.75
CA LYS A 93 17.10 -12.28 12.26
C LYS A 93 16.04 -13.36 12.55
N LYS A 94 15.00 -13.45 11.72
CA LYS A 94 13.87 -14.40 11.84
C LYS A 94 13.98 -15.62 10.92
N GLY A 95 15.19 -15.99 10.52
CA GLY A 95 15.47 -17.08 9.56
C GLY A 95 15.70 -16.58 8.14
N GLU A 96 15.87 -17.50 7.19
CA GLU A 96 16.17 -17.17 5.78
C GLU A 96 15.07 -17.60 4.80
N GLU A 97 14.32 -18.66 5.13
CA GLU A 97 13.29 -19.19 4.23
C GLU A 97 11.93 -18.50 4.41
N VAL A 98 11.29 -18.18 3.29
CA VAL A 98 9.92 -17.67 3.24
C VAL A 98 9.01 -18.85 2.90
N SER A 99 8.09 -19.18 3.80
CA SER A 99 7.11 -20.24 3.53
C SER A 99 6.01 -19.73 2.58
N GLN A 100 5.39 -20.67 1.85
CA GLN A 100 4.24 -20.36 1.00
C GLN A 100 3.08 -19.73 1.80
N LEU A 101 2.84 -20.25 3.01
CA LEU A 101 1.82 -19.74 3.92
C LEU A 101 2.04 -18.27 4.30
N GLU A 102 3.28 -17.88 4.63
CA GLU A 102 3.62 -16.48 4.94
C GLU A 102 3.41 -15.57 3.74
N LEU A 103 3.82 -16.02 2.56
CA LEU A 103 3.69 -15.25 1.32
C LEU A 103 2.22 -15.01 0.95
N GLU A 104 1.41 -16.06 0.94
CA GLU A 104 0.00 -15.98 0.62
C GLU A 104 -0.78 -15.20 1.69
N THR A 105 -0.44 -15.36 2.97
CA THR A 105 -1.02 -14.57 4.05
C THR A 105 -0.74 -13.08 3.85
N LEU A 106 0.52 -12.71 3.58
CA LEU A 106 0.88 -11.32 3.34
C LEU A 106 0.19 -10.76 2.08
N TYR A 107 0.07 -11.55 1.02
CA TYR A 107 -0.67 -11.17 -0.19
C TYR A 107 -2.13 -10.79 0.12
N VAL A 108 -2.82 -11.60 0.93
CA VAL A 108 -4.20 -11.32 1.36
C VAL A 108 -4.27 -10.07 2.23
N GLN A 109 -3.35 -9.92 3.18
CA GLN A 109 -3.26 -8.75 4.05
C GLN A 109 -3.07 -7.46 3.23
N VAL A 110 -2.05 -7.43 2.37
CA VAL A 110 -1.69 -6.27 1.53
C VAL A 110 -2.85 -5.82 0.65
N ASN A 111 -3.49 -6.77 -0.05
CA ASN A 111 -4.64 -6.42 -0.89
C ASN A 111 -5.83 -5.90 -0.07
N LYS A 112 -6.10 -6.45 1.12
CA LYS A 112 -7.17 -5.90 1.98
C LYS A 112 -6.83 -4.51 2.52
N PHE A 113 -5.57 -4.24 2.84
CA PHE A 113 -5.12 -2.93 3.30
C PHE A 113 -5.00 -1.89 2.17
N SER A 114 -4.85 -2.29 0.90
CA SER A 114 -4.90 -1.34 -0.23
C SER A 114 -6.26 -0.63 -0.32
N LEU A 115 -7.35 -1.30 0.09
CA LEU A 115 -8.67 -0.66 0.25
C LEU A 115 -8.66 0.46 1.29
N ALA A 116 -7.95 0.29 2.40
CA ALA A 116 -7.81 1.34 3.41
C ALA A 116 -7.00 2.52 2.87
N SER A 117 -5.96 2.26 2.08
CA SER A 117 -5.19 3.32 1.39
C SER A 117 -6.07 4.15 0.45
N HIS A 118 -6.92 3.53 -0.38
CA HIS A 118 -7.86 4.30 -1.22
C HIS A 118 -8.76 5.21 -0.40
N PHE A 119 -9.28 4.71 0.71
CA PHE A 119 -10.19 5.47 1.57
C PHE A 119 -9.48 6.60 2.32
N PHE A 120 -8.26 6.36 2.81
CA PHE A 120 -7.42 7.35 3.47
C PHE A 120 -7.12 8.52 2.54
N TRP A 121 -6.58 8.23 1.36
CA TRP A 121 -6.20 9.27 0.39
C TRP A 121 -7.41 9.95 -0.25
N GLY A 122 -8.54 9.24 -0.39
CA GLY A 122 -9.81 9.85 -0.79
C GLY A 122 -10.28 10.92 0.21
N PHE A 123 -10.22 10.63 1.51
CA PHE A 123 -10.55 11.62 2.54
C PHE A 123 -9.54 12.75 2.65
N TRP A 124 -8.25 12.43 2.58
CA TRP A 124 -7.19 13.43 2.54
C TRP A 124 -7.45 14.43 1.41
N ALA A 125 -7.78 13.94 0.21
CA ALA A 125 -8.05 14.77 -0.95
C ALA A 125 -9.29 15.66 -0.76
N LEU A 126 -10.38 15.14 -0.17
CA LEU A 126 -11.56 15.96 0.16
C LEU A 126 -11.22 17.12 1.12
N ILE A 127 -10.33 16.88 2.09
CA ILE A 127 -9.87 17.92 3.01
C ILE A 127 -9.01 18.95 2.25
N GLN A 128 -8.07 18.48 1.42
CA GLN A 128 -7.20 19.35 0.63
C GLN A 128 -7.97 20.20 -0.38
N ALA A 129 -9.04 19.69 -0.97
CA ALA A 129 -9.91 20.46 -1.86
C ALA A 129 -10.46 21.76 -1.24
N LYS A 130 -10.56 21.81 0.10
CA LYS A 130 -11.01 22.99 0.83
C LYS A 130 -9.88 23.90 1.30
N TYR A 131 -8.73 23.34 1.67
CA TYR A 131 -7.70 24.06 2.41
C TYR A 131 -6.37 24.21 1.67
N SER A 132 -6.12 23.42 0.64
CA SER A 132 -4.87 23.47 -0.12
C SER A 132 -4.83 24.70 -1.02
N THR A 133 -3.63 25.21 -1.24
CA THR A 133 -3.33 26.25 -2.23
C THR A 133 -2.66 25.69 -3.48
N ILE A 134 -2.41 24.38 -3.51
CA ILE A 134 -1.77 23.70 -4.64
C ILE A 134 -2.76 23.60 -5.80
N ASP A 135 -2.29 23.89 -7.02
CA ASP A 135 -3.05 23.71 -8.25
C ASP A 135 -3.11 22.22 -8.62
N PHE A 136 -4.11 21.53 -8.07
CA PHE A 136 -4.37 20.11 -8.28
C PHE A 136 -5.87 19.82 -8.11
N ASP A 137 -6.43 18.94 -8.94
CA ASP A 137 -7.84 18.54 -8.85
C ASP A 137 -8.07 17.54 -7.71
N PHE A 138 -8.08 18.05 -6.48
CA PHE A 138 -8.30 17.24 -5.28
C PHE A 138 -9.68 16.56 -5.24
N LEU A 139 -10.73 17.20 -5.78
CA LEU A 139 -12.07 16.59 -5.80
C LEU A 139 -12.13 15.43 -6.80
N GLY A 140 -11.61 15.63 -8.01
CA GLY A 140 -11.51 14.56 -9.00
C GLY A 140 -10.68 13.39 -8.49
N TYR A 141 -9.53 13.68 -7.87
CA TYR A 141 -8.69 12.66 -7.24
C TYR A 141 -9.43 11.89 -6.14
N ALA A 142 -10.16 12.58 -5.26
CA ALA A 142 -10.96 11.93 -4.22
C ALA A 142 -12.00 10.95 -4.82
N VAL A 143 -12.73 11.40 -5.85
CA VAL A 143 -13.73 10.58 -6.56
C VAL A 143 -13.08 9.33 -7.15
N LEU A 144 -11.91 9.46 -7.79
CA LEU A 144 -11.20 8.33 -8.38
C LEU A 144 -10.79 7.31 -7.31
N ARG A 145 -10.23 7.75 -6.18
CA ARG A 145 -9.84 6.86 -5.07
C ARG A 145 -11.04 6.12 -4.48
N PHE A 146 -12.16 6.80 -4.24
CA PHE A 146 -13.37 6.15 -3.73
C PHE A 146 -14.00 5.18 -4.74
N ASN A 147 -14.06 5.55 -6.02
CA ASN A 147 -14.57 4.68 -7.07
C ASN A 147 -13.76 3.39 -7.16
N GLN A 148 -12.42 3.51 -7.12
CA GLN A 148 -11.56 2.33 -7.15
C GLN A 148 -11.75 1.45 -5.90
N TYR A 149 -11.86 2.04 -4.71
CA TYR A 149 -12.21 1.30 -3.49
C TYR A 149 -13.50 0.48 -3.66
N PHE A 150 -14.59 1.09 -4.12
CA PHE A 150 -15.87 0.38 -4.27
C PHE A 150 -15.83 -0.67 -5.38
N LYS A 151 -15.08 -0.41 -6.46
CA LYS A 151 -14.89 -1.35 -7.58
C LYS A 151 -14.13 -2.61 -7.14
N THR A 152 -13.03 -2.48 -6.42
CA THR A 152 -12.16 -3.63 -6.07
C THR A 152 -12.57 -4.34 -4.78
N LYS A 153 -13.34 -3.68 -3.91
CA LYS A 153 -13.74 -4.23 -2.63
C LYS A 153 -14.35 -5.64 -2.69
N PRO A 154 -15.28 -5.98 -3.60
CA PRO A 154 -15.86 -7.33 -3.64
C PRO A 154 -14.81 -8.43 -3.84
N ASP A 155 -13.92 -8.25 -4.81
CA ASP A 155 -12.88 -9.22 -5.17
C ASP A 155 -11.84 -9.35 -4.05
N VAL A 156 -11.36 -8.22 -3.53
CA VAL A 156 -10.40 -8.22 -2.41
C VAL A 156 -11.01 -8.83 -1.14
N MET A 157 -12.30 -8.64 -0.93
CA MET A 157 -12.99 -9.24 0.21
C MET A 157 -13.20 -10.74 0.08
N SER A 158 -13.24 -11.26 -1.15
CA SER A 158 -13.32 -12.70 -1.42
C SER A 158 -12.03 -13.46 -1.07
N LEU A 159 -10.89 -12.77 -1.02
CA LEU A 159 -9.60 -13.35 -0.63
C LEU A 159 -9.66 -13.85 0.82
N LYS A 160 -9.18 -15.08 1.03
CA LYS A 160 -9.10 -15.75 2.33
C LYS A 160 -7.65 -15.99 2.70
N ILE A 161 -7.33 -15.80 3.98
CA ILE A 161 -6.05 -16.23 4.52
C ILE A 161 -6.01 -17.77 4.42
N PRO A 162 -4.95 -18.36 3.84
CA PRO A 162 -4.78 -19.81 3.81
C PRO A 162 -4.68 -20.42 5.21
N GLU A 163 -5.15 -21.66 5.35
CA GLU A 163 -5.08 -22.43 6.60
C GLU A 163 -3.68 -22.97 6.90
#